data_AF-A0A958K173-F1
#
_entry.id   AF-A0A958K173-F1
#
_cell.length_a   1.000
_cell.length_b   1.000
_cell.length_c   1.000
_cell.angle_alpha   90.00
_cell.angle_beta   90.00
_cell.angle_gamma   90.00
#
_symmetry.space_group_name_H-M   'P 1'
#
loop_
_entity.id
_entity.type
_entity.pdbx_description
1 polymer ?
#
loop_
_entity_poly.entity_id
_entity_poly.type
_entity_poly.pdbx_seq_one_letter_code
_entity_poly.pdbx_strand_id
1 'polypeptide(L)'
;MLEKTVKEQQVSLPAQLQWHGPGLRFDPETIVIQGVYDDELSAHRAKNIWAESLENYFLLEQGQDFLVSMVNEPHGHRFMLRAHFVSACARYAFWRLTNCQAPETQYIMETAHIPVCESRHDDILSVPDMQPLNGSGQVRSFFDFDEYSEMHSRGQWDNLKSMVKNLILRLTK
;
A
#
# COMPACT_ATOMS: atom_id res chain seq x y z
N MET A 1 -26.94 35.56 -37.40
CA MET A 1 -25.80 35.15 -36.55
C MET A 1 -26.33 35.03 -35.14
N LEU A 2 -26.36 33.82 -34.56
CA LEU A 2 -26.86 33.55 -33.22
C LEU A 2 -25.66 33.24 -32.33
N GLU A 3 -25.26 34.21 -31.51
CA GLU A 3 -24.23 34.04 -30.49
C GLU A 3 -24.79 33.15 -29.38
N LYS A 4 -24.38 31.88 -29.35
CA LYS A 4 -24.68 30.98 -28.25
C LYS A 4 -23.72 31.29 -27.10
N THR A 5 -24.22 32.02 -26.12
CA THR A 5 -23.56 32.25 -24.83
C THR A 5 -23.49 30.92 -24.07
N VAL A 6 -22.32 30.28 -24.08
CA VAL A 6 -22.03 29.11 -23.24
C VAL A 6 -21.90 29.61 -21.81
N LYS A 7 -22.91 29.36 -20.98
CA LYS A 7 -22.83 29.62 -19.55
C LYS A 7 -21.91 28.58 -18.93
N GLU A 8 -20.73 29.03 -18.49
CA GLU A 8 -19.85 28.28 -17.60
C GLU A 8 -20.63 27.94 -16.33
N GLN A 9 -21.05 26.68 -16.25
CA GLN A 9 -21.71 26.13 -15.09
C GLN A 9 -20.61 25.80 -14.09
N GLN A 10 -20.36 26.72 -13.14
CA GLN A 10 -19.53 26.44 -11.97
C GLN A 10 -20.18 25.30 -11.19
N VAL A 11 -19.68 24.09 -11.43
CA VAL A 11 -19.97 22.92 -10.58
C VAL A 11 -19.14 23.12 -9.32
N SER A 12 -19.74 23.73 -8.29
CA SER A 12 -19.16 23.68 -6.96
C SER A 12 -19.17 22.21 -6.53
N LEU A 13 -18.00 21.58 -6.52
CA LEU A 13 -17.81 20.27 -5.93
C LEU A 13 -18.38 20.32 -4.51
N PRO A 14 -19.22 19.34 -4.11
CA PRO A 14 -19.73 19.29 -2.74
C PRO A 14 -18.51 19.26 -1.80
N ALA A 15 -18.66 19.80 -0.59
CA ALA A 15 -17.66 19.71 0.47
C ALA A 15 -17.37 18.22 0.79
N GLN A 16 -16.56 17.58 -0.06
CA GLN A 16 -16.19 16.18 0.00
C GLN A 16 -15.32 16.03 1.24
N LEU A 17 -15.84 15.32 2.23
CA LEU A 17 -15.15 14.77 3.39
C LEU A 17 -13.84 15.49 3.70
N GLN A 18 -13.94 16.66 4.33
CA GLN A 18 -12.78 17.20 5.05
C GLN A 18 -12.50 16.22 6.20
N TRP A 19 -11.62 15.26 5.91
CA TRP A 19 -11.20 14.26 6.86
C TRP A 19 -10.28 14.95 7.86
N HIS A 20 -10.77 15.15 9.08
CA HIS A 20 -10.06 15.89 10.12
C HIS A 20 -9.36 14.97 11.13
N GLY A 21 -9.46 13.65 10.96
CA GLY A 21 -8.92 12.66 11.90
C GLY A 21 -7.53 12.14 11.51
N PRO A 22 -6.69 11.75 12.50
CA PRO A 22 -5.47 10.99 12.23
C PRO A 22 -5.80 9.63 11.62
N GLY A 23 -4.85 9.03 10.90
CA GLY A 23 -4.98 7.69 10.36
C GLY A 23 -4.71 7.57 8.86
N LEU A 24 -4.95 6.37 8.33
CA LEU A 24 -4.74 5.98 6.94
C LEU A 24 -6.04 6.13 6.13
N ARG A 25 -5.95 6.68 4.93
CA ARG A 25 -7.06 6.83 3.98
C ARG A 25 -6.62 6.38 2.60
N PHE A 26 -7.51 5.66 1.92
CA PHE A 26 -7.35 5.27 0.53
C PHE A 26 -8.25 6.12 -0.35
N ASP A 27 -7.69 6.75 -1.36
CA ASP A 27 -8.43 7.51 -2.37
C ASP A 27 -8.37 6.77 -3.72
N PRO A 28 -9.44 6.04 -4.10
CA PRO A 28 -9.46 5.27 -5.34
C PRO A 28 -9.61 6.13 -6.59
N GLU A 29 -10.07 7.38 -6.47
CA GLU A 29 -10.21 8.28 -7.62
C GLU A 29 -8.85 8.78 -8.09
N THR A 30 -7.98 9.13 -7.13
CA THR A 30 -6.63 9.63 -7.41
C THR A 30 -5.55 8.54 -7.34
N ILE A 31 -5.90 7.33 -6.87
CA ILE A 31 -5.00 6.20 -6.61
C ILE A 31 -3.86 6.64 -5.66
N VAL A 32 -4.26 7.21 -4.53
CA VAL A 32 -3.36 7.72 -3.49
C VAL A 32 -3.70 7.13 -2.14
N ILE A 33 -2.67 6.76 -1.39
CA ILE A 33 -2.79 6.47 0.04
C ILE A 33 -2.33 7.70 0.81
N GLN A 34 -3.15 8.15 1.75
CA GLN A 34 -2.89 9.33 2.58
C GLN A 34 -2.82 8.92 4.05
N GLY A 35 -1.83 9.43 4.77
CA GLY A 35 -1.65 9.21 6.21
C GLY A 35 -1.53 10.57 6.90
N VAL A 36 -2.26 10.79 7.99
CA VAL A 36 -2.16 12.02 8.78
C VAL A 36 -1.59 11.70 10.15
N TYR A 37 -0.50 12.37 10.51
CA TYR A 37 0.26 12.18 11.75
C TYR A 37 0.40 13.49 12.52
N ASP A 38 0.42 13.42 13.85
CA ASP A 38 0.54 14.58 14.74
C ASP A 38 2.00 15.04 14.95
N ASP A 39 2.98 14.23 14.55
CA ASP A 39 4.40 14.56 14.67
C ASP A 39 5.22 14.13 13.45
N GLU A 40 6.30 14.88 13.20
CA GLU A 40 7.17 14.71 12.05
C GLU A 40 7.90 13.37 12.07
N LEU A 41 8.30 12.91 13.26
CA LEU A 41 9.08 11.69 13.42
C LEU A 41 8.24 10.45 13.11
N SER A 42 6.99 10.43 13.55
CA SER A 42 6.00 9.41 13.19
C SER A 42 5.72 9.38 11.69
N ALA A 43 5.56 10.54 11.05
CA ALA A 43 5.39 10.63 9.61
C ALA A 43 6.62 10.11 8.84
N HIS A 44 7.83 10.44 9.30
CA HIS A 44 9.08 9.95 8.71
C HIS A 44 9.26 8.43 8.87
N ARG A 45 8.93 7.88 10.04
CA ARG A 45 8.93 6.43 10.26
C ARG A 45 7.93 5.72 9.35
N ALA A 46 6.70 6.25 9.31
CA ALA A 46 5.67 5.72 8.44
C ALA A 46 6.08 5.77 6.96
N LYS A 47 6.70 6.87 6.51
CA LYS A 47 7.20 7.02 5.14
C LYS A 47 8.15 5.88 4.74
N ASN A 48 9.11 5.56 5.60
CA ASN A 48 10.11 4.53 5.32
C ASN A 48 9.46 3.14 5.29
N ILE A 49 8.64 2.82 6.29
CA ILE A 49 7.95 1.53 6.39
C ILE A 49 6.96 1.34 5.23
N TRP A 50 6.27 2.39 4.78
CA TRP A 50 5.41 2.31 3.59
C TRP A 50 6.21 1.97 2.34
N ALA A 51 7.33 2.65 2.11
CA ALA A 51 8.18 2.37 0.95
C ALA A 51 8.70 0.93 0.98
N GLU A 52 9.28 0.52 2.11
CA GLU A 52 9.78 -0.84 2.32
C GLU A 52 8.68 -1.90 2.16
N SER A 53 7.49 -1.64 2.70
CA SER A 53 6.36 -2.58 2.57
C SER A 53 5.90 -2.71 1.11
N LEU A 54 5.84 -1.60 0.37
CA LEU A 54 5.45 -1.64 -1.04
C LEU A 54 6.49 -2.34 -1.91
N GLU A 55 7.78 -2.13 -1.62
CA GLU A 55 8.90 -2.82 -2.28
C GLU A 55 8.89 -4.32 -2.00
N ASN A 56 8.78 -4.72 -0.72
CA ASN A 56 8.94 -6.12 -0.32
C ASN A 56 7.69 -6.98 -0.62
N TYR A 57 6.48 -6.47 -0.38
CA TYR A 57 5.25 -7.27 -0.52
C TYR A 57 4.65 -7.23 -1.93
N PHE A 58 4.91 -6.16 -2.69
CA PHE A 58 4.35 -5.98 -4.04
C PHE A 58 5.40 -5.89 -5.15
N LEU A 59 6.69 -5.95 -4.81
CA LEU A 59 7.81 -5.86 -5.76
C LEU A 59 7.76 -4.58 -6.61
N LEU A 60 7.37 -3.47 -5.99
CA LEU A 60 7.32 -2.15 -6.63
C LEU A 60 8.64 -1.41 -6.46
N GLU A 61 8.98 -0.54 -7.41
CA GLU A 61 10.17 0.31 -7.33
C GLU A 61 9.81 1.77 -7.01
N GLN A 62 10.36 2.32 -5.92
CA GLN A 62 10.16 3.73 -5.57
C GLN A 62 10.75 4.65 -6.63
N GLY A 63 9.99 5.68 -7.05
CA GLY A 63 10.39 6.59 -8.11
C GLY A 63 9.83 6.22 -9.49
N GLN A 64 9.64 4.93 -9.75
CA GLN A 64 9.06 4.43 -11.00
C GLN A 64 7.60 3.99 -10.84
N ASP A 65 7.34 3.10 -9.89
CA ASP A 65 6.02 2.52 -9.66
C ASP A 65 5.20 3.39 -8.71
N PHE A 66 5.83 3.94 -7.69
CA PHE A 66 5.16 4.79 -6.70
C PHE A 66 6.04 5.93 -6.20
N LEU A 67 5.40 6.98 -5.69
CA LEU A 67 6.06 8.17 -5.13
C LEU A 67 5.51 8.45 -3.74
N VAL A 68 6.39 8.47 -2.74
CA VAL A 68 6.02 8.82 -1.35
C VAL A 68 6.52 10.21 -1.02
N SER A 69 5.58 11.10 -0.71
CA SER A 69 5.84 12.50 -0.38
C SER A 69 5.24 12.85 0.97
N MET A 70 5.90 13.74 1.70
CA MET A 70 5.39 14.28 2.95
C MET A 70 5.09 15.76 2.74
N VAL A 71 3.88 16.17 3.11
CA VAL A 71 3.39 17.54 3.03
C VAL A 71 3.15 18.02 4.45
N ASN A 72 3.78 19.13 4.81
CA ASN A 72 3.54 19.78 6.09
C ASN A 72 2.33 20.72 5.94
N GLU A 73 1.34 20.59 6.82
CA GLU A 73 0.21 21.50 6.86
C GLU A 73 0.66 22.83 7.52
N PRO A 74 0.60 23.97 6.83
CA PRO A 74 1.23 25.21 7.32
C PRO A 74 0.60 25.77 8.61
N HIS A 75 -0.58 25.31 9.00
CA HIS A 75 -1.34 25.83 10.14
C HIS A 75 -1.76 24.76 11.16
N GLY A 76 -1.66 23.48 10.80
CA GLY A 76 -1.89 22.36 11.70
C GLY A 76 -0.55 21.76 12.02
N HIS A 77 -0.26 21.45 13.28
CA HIS A 77 0.92 20.66 13.67
C HIS A 77 0.78 19.21 13.17
N ARG A 78 0.51 19.02 11.88
CA ARG A 78 0.11 17.78 11.24
C ARG A 78 0.94 17.58 9.99
N PHE A 79 1.37 16.34 9.86
CA PHE A 79 2.22 15.88 8.77
C PHE A 79 1.41 14.90 7.93
N MET A 80 1.21 15.24 6.66
CA MET A 80 0.46 14.44 5.73
C MET A 80 1.42 13.65 4.84
N LEU A 81 1.39 12.33 4.97
CA LEU A 81 2.09 11.41 4.09
C LEU A 81 1.19 11.05 2.91
N ARG A 82 1.74 11.05 1.70
CA ARG A 82 1.02 10.66 0.47
C ARG A 82 1.85 9.69 -0.35
N ALA A 83 1.29 8.54 -0.70
CA ALA A 83 1.87 7.60 -1.65
C ALA A 83 1.02 7.57 -2.92
N HIS A 84 1.60 8.00 -4.05
CA HIS A 84 0.98 7.99 -5.37
C HIS A 84 1.39 6.73 -6.14
N PHE A 85 0.43 6.00 -6.70
CA PHE A 85 0.68 4.76 -7.45
C PHE A 85 0.59 5.03 -8.96
N VAL A 86 1.75 5.09 -9.62
CA VAL A 86 1.88 5.61 -10.99
C VAL A 86 1.72 4.49 -12.02
N SER A 87 2.44 3.38 -11.83
CA SER A 87 2.50 2.29 -12.81
C SER A 87 1.30 1.34 -12.75
N ALA A 88 1.13 0.49 -13.76
CA ALA A 88 0.08 -0.52 -13.78
C ALA A 88 0.22 -1.53 -12.61
N CYS A 89 1.46 -1.93 -12.28
CA CYS A 89 1.75 -2.82 -11.15
C CYS A 89 1.36 -2.15 -9.82
N ALA A 90 1.72 -0.88 -9.66
CA ALA A 90 1.37 -0.08 -8.49
C ALA A 90 -0.15 0.03 -8.31
N ARG A 91 -0.88 0.31 -9.39
CA ARG A 91 -2.36 0.39 -9.35
C ARG A 91 -3.00 -0.95 -8.93
N TYR A 92 -2.43 -2.07 -9.36
CA TYR A 92 -2.88 -3.39 -8.92
C TYR A 92 -2.61 -3.62 -7.43
N ALA A 93 -1.44 -3.22 -6.91
CA ALA A 93 -1.14 -3.26 -5.48
C ALA A 93 -2.14 -2.40 -4.67
N PHE A 94 -2.42 -1.18 -5.14
CA PHE A 94 -3.44 -0.31 -4.55
C PHE A 94 -4.83 -0.96 -4.52
N TRP A 95 -5.23 -1.61 -5.62
CA TRP A 95 -6.47 -2.37 -5.67
C TRP A 95 -6.49 -3.49 -4.62
N ARG A 96 -5.39 -4.23 -4.46
CA ARG A 96 -5.28 -5.28 -3.44
C ARG A 96 -5.43 -4.73 -2.02
N LEU A 97 -4.79 -3.60 -1.71
CA LEU A 97 -4.91 -2.94 -0.41
C LEU A 97 -6.35 -2.50 -0.14
N THR A 98 -7.00 -1.85 -1.12
CA THR A 98 -8.38 -1.34 -0.97
C THR A 98 -9.47 -2.42 -0.97
N ASN A 99 -9.17 -3.64 -1.44
CA ASN A 99 -10.11 -4.76 -1.48
C ASN A 99 -9.79 -5.85 -0.44
N CYS A 100 -9.03 -5.49 0.61
CA CYS A 100 -8.66 -6.40 1.70
C CYS A 100 -7.97 -7.69 1.20
N GLN A 101 -7.22 -7.62 0.10
CA GLN A 101 -6.46 -8.75 -0.48
C GLN A 101 -5.00 -8.81 -0.01
N ALA A 102 -4.62 -7.89 0.88
CA ALA A 102 -3.32 -7.83 1.55
C ALA A 102 -3.50 -7.17 2.95
N PRO A 103 -4.32 -7.78 3.84
CA PRO A 103 -4.63 -7.19 5.15
C PRO A 103 -3.39 -7.01 6.03
N GLU A 104 -2.37 -7.87 5.87
CA GLU A 104 -1.12 -7.78 6.61
C GLU A 104 -0.36 -6.51 6.23
N THR A 105 -0.22 -6.25 4.93
CA THR A 105 0.45 -5.04 4.44
C THR A 105 -0.34 -3.79 4.80
N GLN A 106 -1.67 -3.84 4.75
CA GLN A 106 -2.51 -2.74 5.21
C GLN A 106 -2.25 -2.45 6.71
N TYR A 107 -2.26 -3.46 7.56
CA TYR A 107 -2.01 -3.31 9.00
C TYR A 107 -0.61 -2.73 9.28
N ILE A 108 0.42 -3.21 8.57
CA ILE A 108 1.78 -2.66 8.66
C ILE A 108 1.77 -1.17 8.30
N MET A 109 1.10 -0.78 7.20
CA MET A 109 1.02 0.63 6.80
C MET A 109 0.26 1.49 7.81
N GLU A 110 -0.82 0.99 8.39
CA GLU A 110 -1.61 1.69 9.42
C GLU A 110 -0.79 1.91 10.72
N THR A 111 -0.02 0.91 11.13
CA THR A 111 0.77 0.92 12.37
C THR A 111 2.21 1.40 12.20
N ALA A 112 2.62 1.74 10.97
CA ALA A 112 3.97 2.14 10.59
C ALA A 112 4.58 3.32 11.40
N HIS A 113 3.74 4.12 12.04
CA HIS A 113 4.19 5.23 12.87
C HIS A 113 4.60 4.82 14.29
N ILE A 114 4.11 3.66 14.75
CA ILE A 114 4.36 3.16 16.10
C ILE A 114 5.79 2.61 16.13
N PRO A 115 6.65 3.06 17.05
CA PRO A 115 7.98 2.49 17.20
C PRO A 115 7.89 0.98 17.44
N VAL A 116 8.66 0.23 16.67
CA VAL A 116 8.82 -1.20 16.88
C VAL A 116 9.58 -1.37 18.19
N CYS A 117 8.85 -1.68 19.27
CA CYS A 117 9.47 -2.31 20.43
C CYS A 117 9.64 -3.79 20.07
N GLU A 118 10.87 -4.30 20.16
CA GLU A 118 11.15 -5.73 19.99
C GLU A 118 10.24 -6.60 20.87
N SER A 119 9.76 -6.07 22.01
CA SER A 119 8.82 -6.73 22.91
C SER A 119 7.40 -6.95 22.34
N ARG A 120 7.01 -6.33 21.21
CA ARG A 120 5.64 -6.40 20.67
C ARG A 120 5.43 -7.47 19.60
N HIS A 121 6.47 -8.16 19.15
CA HIS A 121 6.29 -9.28 18.23
C HIS A 121 5.43 -10.38 18.85
N ASP A 122 5.60 -10.63 20.16
CA ASP A 122 4.78 -11.58 20.91
C ASP A 122 3.31 -11.11 21.08
N ASP A 123 3.07 -9.80 21.11
CA ASP A 123 1.73 -9.22 21.24
C ASP A 123 0.92 -9.39 19.94
N ILE A 124 1.55 -9.29 18.77
CA ILE A 124 0.90 -9.48 17.46
C ILE A 124 0.51 -10.94 17.26
N LEU A 125 1.34 -11.88 17.72
CA LEU A 125 1.04 -13.33 17.66
C LEU A 125 -0.04 -13.75 18.67
N SER A 126 -0.35 -12.91 19.66
CA SER A 126 -1.35 -13.20 20.69
C SER A 126 -2.71 -12.53 20.45
N VAL A 127 -2.90 -11.78 19.36
CA VAL A 127 -4.20 -11.18 19.04
C VAL A 127 -5.21 -12.29 18.69
N PRO A 128 -6.39 -12.35 19.35
CA PRO A 128 -7.31 -13.48 19.23
C PRO A 128 -7.83 -13.77 17.82
N ASP A 129 -7.87 -12.77 16.96
CA ASP A 129 -8.31 -12.83 15.57
C ASP A 129 -7.23 -13.38 14.61
N MET A 130 -5.96 -13.35 15.03
CA MET A 130 -4.83 -13.95 14.32
C MET A 130 -4.48 -15.35 14.83
N GLN A 131 -5.17 -15.85 15.86
CA GLN A 131 -4.99 -17.22 16.29
C GLN A 131 -5.54 -18.17 15.22
N PRO A 132 -4.76 -19.18 14.79
CA PRO A 132 -5.26 -20.17 13.86
C PRO A 132 -6.48 -20.84 14.48
N LEU A 133 -7.60 -20.83 13.76
CA LEU A 133 -8.80 -21.60 14.12
C LEU A 133 -8.34 -23.02 14.45
N ASN A 134 -8.46 -23.41 15.72
CA ASN A 134 -8.03 -24.69 16.30
C ASN A 134 -8.74 -25.90 15.66
N GLY A 135 -8.47 -26.14 14.39
CA GLY A 135 -9.06 -27.16 13.54
C GLY A 135 -7.97 -27.85 12.73
N SER A 136 -7.15 -28.67 13.41
CA SER A 136 -6.47 -29.86 12.90
C SER A 136 -5.90 -29.81 11.46
N GLY A 137 -5.27 -28.71 11.06
CA GLY A 137 -4.48 -28.63 9.85
C GLY A 137 -3.09 -28.15 10.22
N GLN A 138 -2.06 -28.97 9.96
CA GLN A 138 -0.65 -28.56 10.03
C GLN A 138 -0.45 -27.34 9.11
N VAL A 139 -0.55 -26.14 9.67
CA VAL A 139 -0.04 -24.93 9.04
C VAL A 139 1.42 -24.85 9.47
N ARG A 140 2.34 -25.16 8.54
CA ARG A 140 3.76 -24.86 8.72
C ARG A 140 3.89 -23.38 9.04
N SER A 141 4.56 -23.05 10.14
CA SER A 141 4.96 -21.70 10.49
C SER A 141 5.71 -21.08 9.31
N PHE A 142 5.11 -20.07 8.68
CA PHE A 142 5.60 -19.46 7.43
C PHE A 142 6.55 -18.28 7.66
N PHE A 143 6.99 -18.05 8.90
CA PHE A 143 7.90 -16.97 9.26
C PHE A 143 9.17 -17.50 9.94
N ASP A 144 10.01 -18.17 9.16
CA ASP A 144 11.46 -18.10 9.35
C ASP A 144 11.98 -17.10 8.30
N PHE A 145 12.22 -15.86 8.74
CA PHE A 145 12.71 -14.77 7.88
C PHE A 145 14.14 -15.04 7.36
N ASP A 146 14.87 -15.97 7.99
CA ASP A 146 16.20 -16.40 7.59
C ASP A 146 16.20 -17.41 6.42
N GLU A 147 15.08 -18.09 6.11
CA GLU A 147 15.02 -19.12 5.06
C GLU A 147 14.63 -18.57 3.66
N TYR A 148 14.16 -17.31 3.57
CA TYR A 148 13.81 -16.69 2.28
C TYR A 148 15.01 -16.19 1.47
N SER A 149 16.19 -16.09 2.08
CA SER A 149 17.42 -15.66 1.39
C SER A 149 18.02 -16.78 0.52
N GLU A 150 17.77 -18.06 0.83
CA GLU A 150 18.34 -19.19 0.07
C GLU A 150 17.38 -19.81 -0.98
N MET A 151 16.07 -19.52 -0.96
CA MET A 151 15.13 -20.06 -1.95
C MET A 151 15.05 -19.29 -3.28
N HIS A 152 15.69 -18.13 -3.41
CA HIS A 152 15.67 -17.31 -4.63
C HIS A 152 16.89 -17.50 -5.55
N SER A 153 17.24 -18.75 -5.86
CA SER A 153 18.12 -19.03 -7.00
C SER A 153 17.55 -20.12 -7.91
N ARG A 154 17.10 -19.67 -9.09
CA ARG A 154 16.92 -20.41 -10.36
C ARG A 154 15.57 -21.08 -10.68
N GLY A 155 14.71 -21.48 -9.74
CA GLY A 155 13.52 -22.30 -10.08
C GLY A 155 12.31 -21.56 -10.67
N GLN A 156 11.96 -20.38 -10.14
CA GLN A 156 10.69 -19.71 -10.48
C GLN A 156 10.74 -18.86 -11.77
N TRP A 157 11.92 -18.40 -12.17
CA TRP A 157 12.07 -17.56 -13.35
C TRP A 157 11.77 -18.29 -14.67
N ASP A 158 12.04 -19.59 -14.74
CA ASP A 158 11.81 -20.37 -15.96
C ASP A 158 10.33 -20.65 -16.19
N ASN A 159 9.55 -20.81 -15.12
CA ASN A 159 8.09 -20.95 -15.21
C ASN A 159 7.43 -19.63 -15.63
N LEU A 160 7.89 -18.49 -15.10
CA LEU A 160 7.38 -17.19 -15.49
C LEU A 160 7.69 -16.87 -16.95
N LYS A 161 8.93 -17.15 -17.41
CA LYS A 161 9.33 -16.99 -18.82
C LYS A 161 8.52 -17.89 -19.75
N SER A 162 8.23 -19.12 -19.34
CA SER A 162 7.39 -20.05 -20.10
C SER A 162 5.95 -19.55 -20.24
N MET A 163 5.36 -19.03 -19.16
CA MET A 163 4.01 -18.44 -19.20
C MET A 163 3.92 -17.21 -20.09
N VAL A 164 4.87 -16.27 -19.97
CA VAL A 164 4.88 -15.04 -20.78
C VAL A 164 5.06 -15.36 -22.26
N LYS A 165 5.93 -16.32 -22.61
CA LYS A 165 6.14 -16.77 -23.99
C LYS A 165 4.87 -17.35 -24.62
N ASN A 166 4.11 -18.14 -23.85
CA ASN A 166 2.83 -18.70 -24.30
C ASN A 166 1.74 -17.64 -24.46
N LEU A 167 1.75 -16.59 -23.64
CA LEU A 167 0.80 -15.49 -23.74
C LEU A 167 1.04 -14.65 -25.00
N ILE A 168 2.31 -14.32 -25.31
CA ILE A 168 2.68 -13.55 -26.52
C ILE A 168 2.31 -14.32 -27.81
N LEU A 169 2.51 -15.64 -27.82
CA LEU A 169 2.15 -16.51 -28.95
C LEU A 169 0.64 -16.59 -29.21
N ARG A 170 -0.19 -16.34 -28.20
CA ARG A 170 -1.66 -16.33 -28.34
C ARG A 170 -2.20 -14.99 -28.81
N LEU A 171 -1.47 -13.90 -28.60
CA LEU A 171 -1.86 -12.55 -28.97
C LEU A 171 -1.38 -12.13 -30.37
N THR A 172 -0.54 -12.94 -31.02
CA THR A 172 0.06 -12.67 -32.33
C THR A 172 -0.50 -13.53 -33.48
N LYS A 173 -1.64 -14.21 -33.25
CA LYS A 173 -2.45 -14.87 -34.27
C LYS A 173 -3.77 -14.14 -34.44
#